data_AF-A0A7V7HCE1-F1
#
_entry.id   AF-A0A7V7HCE1-F1
#
_cell.length_a   1.000
_cell.length_b   1.000
_cell.length_c   1.000
_cell.angle_alpha   90.00
_cell.angle_beta   90.00
_cell.angle_gamma   90.00
#
_symmetry.space_group_name_H-M   'P 1'
#
loop_
_entity.id
_entity.type
_entity.pdbx_description
1 polymer ?
#
loop_
_entity_poly.entity_id
_entity_poly.type
_entity_poly.pdbx_seq_one_letter_code
_entity_poly.pdbx_strand_id
1 'polypeptide(L)'
;MAVGFKVDIFFYETGHPDFLHSFFSTMSYHTESEGWGTKYPLLMKNLYFDKLRWEDTEEALQNVEEIRTILSELPPAEVIWDIEHTEKQPPWGNKIPNKITSLANYHATPTGTTFLDLLSNALNTAKRNKIDITISNLGK
;
A
#
# COMPACT_ATOMS: atom_id res chain seq x y z
N MET A 1 13.05 9.90 6.94
CA MET A 1 12.94 10.21 5.49
C MET A 1 11.58 9.74 5.03
N ALA A 2 10.92 10.48 4.14
CA ALA A 2 9.62 10.04 3.64
C ALA A 2 9.79 9.01 2.51
N VAL A 3 8.83 8.11 2.34
CA VAL A 3 8.75 7.12 1.26
C VAL A 3 7.45 7.31 0.49
N GLY A 4 7.44 6.95 -0.79
CA GLY A 4 6.24 7.05 -1.61
C GLY A 4 6.37 6.30 -2.93
N PHE A 5 5.25 6.25 -3.65
CA PHE A 5 5.21 5.73 -5.01
C PHE A 5 5.73 6.80 -5.97
N LYS A 6 6.71 6.46 -6.80
CA LYS A 6 7.34 7.36 -7.75
C LYS A 6 7.08 6.90 -9.17
N VAL A 7 6.66 7.85 -10.01
CA VAL A 7 6.46 7.69 -11.45
C VAL A 7 7.08 8.90 -12.13
N ASP A 8 8.30 8.75 -12.65
CA ASP A 8 9.08 9.86 -13.21
C ASP A 8 9.22 11.04 -12.23
N ILE A 9 8.61 12.19 -12.55
CA ILE A 9 8.57 13.40 -11.70
C ILE A 9 7.44 13.39 -10.66
N PHE A 10 6.49 12.45 -10.77
CA PHE A 10 5.37 12.34 -9.84
C PHE A 10 5.78 11.54 -8.62
N PHE A 11 5.54 12.09 -7.43
CA PHE A 11 5.82 11.45 -6.15
C PHE A 11 4.59 11.47 -5.26
N TYR A 12 4.07 10.30 -4.94
CA TYR A 12 2.91 10.08 -4.08
C TYR A 12 3.40 9.68 -2.69
N GLU A 13 3.62 10.68 -1.84
CA GLU A 13 4.17 10.49 -0.51
C GLU A 13 3.22 9.72 0.42
N THR A 14 3.74 8.69 1.07
CA THR A 14 3.02 7.87 2.05
C THR A 14 3.48 8.14 3.50
N GLY A 15 4.57 8.89 3.68
CA GLY A 15 5.12 9.23 4.99
C GLY A 15 6.30 8.33 5.36
N HIS A 16 6.31 7.75 6.55
CA HIS A 16 7.47 6.99 7.05
C HIS A 16 7.51 5.55 6.47
N PRO A 17 8.69 4.98 6.15
CA PRO A 17 8.86 3.62 5.62
C PRO A 17 8.05 2.54 6.33
N ASP A 18 8.05 2.57 7.66
CA ASP A 18 7.30 1.59 8.48
C ASP A 18 5.79 1.61 8.20
N PHE A 19 5.21 2.76 7.85
CA PHE A 19 3.78 2.85 7.51
C PHE A 19 3.49 2.18 6.18
N LEU A 20 4.39 2.35 5.21
CA LEU A 20 4.27 1.71 3.91
C LEU A 20 4.45 0.19 4.07
N HIS A 21 5.43 -0.24 4.87
CA HIS A 21 5.62 -1.66 5.18
C HIS A 21 4.39 -2.26 5.89
N SER A 22 3.82 -1.57 6.88
CA SER A 22 2.60 -2.00 7.56
C SER A 22 1.40 -2.10 6.61
N PHE A 23 1.29 -1.19 5.65
CA PHE A 23 0.24 -1.25 4.63
C PHE A 23 0.33 -2.53 3.80
N PHE A 24 1.51 -2.85 3.26
CA PHE A 24 1.70 -4.09 2.50
C PHE A 24 1.59 -5.34 3.39
N SER A 25 2.02 -5.27 4.65
CA SER A 25 1.84 -6.34 5.65
C SER A 25 0.38 -6.66 5.91
N THR A 26 -0.44 -5.63 6.11
CA THR A 26 -1.88 -5.76 6.32
C THR A 26 -2.56 -6.35 5.08
N MET A 27 -2.21 -5.86 3.89
CA MET A 27 -2.73 -6.42 2.64
C MET A 27 -2.38 -7.90 2.51
N SER A 28 -1.10 -8.27 2.65
CA SER A 28 -0.66 -9.64 2.46
C SER A 28 -1.28 -10.59 3.48
N TYR A 29 -1.28 -10.23 4.77
CA TYR A 29 -1.84 -11.08 5.82
C TYR A 29 -3.32 -11.43 5.62
N HIS A 30 -4.13 -10.45 5.18
CA HIS A 30 -5.58 -10.63 5.04
C HIS A 30 -6.03 -11.14 3.68
N THR A 31 -5.20 -10.97 2.65
CA THR A 31 -5.59 -11.32 1.28
C THR A 31 -4.79 -12.48 0.69
N GLU A 32 -3.67 -12.87 1.33
CA GLU A 32 -2.75 -13.92 0.89
C GLU A 32 -2.48 -14.93 2.01
N SER A 33 -3.40 -15.89 2.19
CA SER A 33 -3.28 -16.93 3.22
C SER A 33 -2.04 -17.84 3.05
N GLU A 34 -1.50 -17.95 1.83
CA GLU A 34 -0.29 -18.73 1.53
C GLU A 34 1.01 -17.93 1.71
N GLY A 35 0.91 -16.63 2.03
CA GLY A 35 2.04 -15.75 2.32
C GLY A 35 2.35 -14.72 1.23
N TRP A 36 3.42 -13.95 1.46
CA TRP A 36 3.74 -12.72 0.74
C TRP A 36 3.91 -12.88 -0.77
N GLY A 37 3.03 -12.23 -1.53
CA GLY A 37 3.04 -12.22 -3.00
C GLY A 37 2.69 -13.56 -3.63
N THR A 38 1.91 -14.39 -2.96
CA THR A 38 1.34 -15.62 -3.52
C THR A 38 0.15 -15.34 -4.44
N LYS A 39 -0.72 -14.39 -4.07
CA LYS A 39 -1.88 -13.97 -4.87
C LYS A 39 -1.61 -12.69 -5.67
N TYR A 40 -0.85 -11.76 -5.10
CA TYR A 40 -0.59 -10.44 -5.71
C TYR A 40 0.91 -10.19 -5.97
N PRO A 41 1.58 -11.02 -6.79
CA PRO A 41 3.02 -10.93 -7.02
C PRO A 41 3.44 -9.58 -7.61
N LEU A 42 2.62 -8.95 -8.46
CA LEU A 42 2.92 -7.63 -9.03
C LEU A 42 3.11 -6.56 -7.94
N LEU A 43 2.25 -6.55 -6.92
CA LEU A 43 2.33 -5.57 -5.84
C LEU A 43 3.41 -5.96 -4.82
N MET A 44 3.42 -7.23 -4.43
CA MET A 44 4.19 -7.71 -3.27
C MET A 44 5.61 -8.13 -3.62
N LYS A 45 5.85 -8.68 -4.81
CA LYS A 45 7.18 -9.14 -5.23
C LYS A 45 7.87 -8.14 -6.17
N ASN A 46 7.10 -7.47 -7.02
CA ASN A 46 7.68 -6.53 -7.99
C ASN A 46 7.71 -5.11 -7.40
N LEU A 47 6.56 -4.47 -7.20
CA LEU A 47 6.50 -3.07 -6.75
C LEU A 47 7.18 -2.86 -5.39
N TYR A 48 6.93 -3.75 -4.43
CA TYR A 48 7.43 -3.59 -3.07
C TYR A 48 8.96 -3.64 -2.97
N PHE A 49 9.61 -4.53 -3.75
CA PHE A 49 11.06 -4.76 -3.66
C PHE A 49 11.88 -4.05 -4.73
N ASP A 50 11.32 -3.77 -5.89
CA ASP A 50 12.03 -3.16 -7.00
C ASP A 50 11.13 -2.17 -7.74
N LYS A 51 10.46 -2.65 -8.80
CA LYS A 51 9.60 -1.83 -9.64
C LYS A 51 8.45 -2.63 -10.23
N LEU A 52 7.38 -1.92 -10.55
CA LEU A 52 6.28 -2.45 -11.34
C LEU A 52 6.31 -1.84 -12.74
N ARG A 53 6.30 -2.72 -13.75
CA ARG A 53 6.34 -2.31 -15.15
C ARG A 53 5.03 -1.66 -15.57
N TRP A 54 5.12 -0.61 -16.37
CA TRP A 54 3.91 0.10 -16.81
C TRP A 54 2.94 -0.81 -17.58
N GLU A 55 3.42 -1.85 -18.26
CA GLU A 55 2.58 -2.82 -18.97
C GLU A 55 1.67 -3.63 -18.02
N ASP A 56 2.11 -3.86 -16.79
CA ASP A 56 1.40 -4.68 -15.80
C ASP A 56 0.44 -3.83 -14.93
N THR A 57 0.35 -2.53 -15.19
CA THR A 57 -0.46 -1.58 -14.39
C THR A 57 -1.96 -1.88 -14.42
N GLU A 58 -2.47 -2.45 -15.51
CA GLU A 58 -3.89 -2.81 -15.61
C GLU A 58 -4.25 -3.94 -14.64
N GLU A 59 -3.45 -5.01 -14.63
CA GLU A 59 -3.63 -6.14 -13.72
C GLU A 59 -3.42 -5.69 -12.27
N ALA A 60 -2.40 -4.86 -12.02
CA ALA A 60 -2.16 -4.32 -10.69
C ALA A 60 -3.31 -3.42 -10.19
N LEU A 61 -3.96 -2.65 -11.06
CA LEU A 61 -5.16 -1.88 -10.68
C LEU A 61 -6.32 -2.79 -10.28
N GLN A 62 -6.55 -3.89 -11.01
CA GLN A 62 -7.58 -4.87 -10.65
C GLN A 62 -7.29 -5.51 -9.29
N ASN A 63 -6.02 -5.86 -9.04
CA ASN A 63 -5.56 -6.38 -7.75
C ASN A 63 -5.81 -5.38 -6.62
N VAL A 64 -5.53 -4.10 -6.83
CA VAL A 64 -5.77 -3.05 -5.82
C VAL A 64 -7.25 -2.91 -5.48
N GLU A 65 -8.15 -2.97 -6.47
CA GLU A 65 -9.59 -2.89 -6.22
C GLU A 65 -10.14 -4.13 -5.50
N GLU A 66 -9.66 -5.33 -5.84
CA GLU A 66 -10.03 -6.55 -5.10
C GLU A 66 -9.58 -6.46 -3.63
N ILE A 67 -8.34 -6.06 -3.40
CA ILE A 67 -7.78 -5.87 -2.05
C ILE A 67 -8.57 -4.79 -1.29
N ARG A 68 -8.94 -3.69 -1.96
CA ARG A 68 -9.77 -2.63 -1.38
C ARG A 68 -11.11 -3.19 -0.90
N THR A 69 -11.78 -4.02 -1.69
CA THR A 69 -13.05 -4.66 -1.28
C THR A 69 -12.85 -5.51 -0.03
N ILE A 70 -11.85 -6.41 -0.01
CA ILE A 70 -11.59 -7.29 1.14
C ILE A 70 -11.27 -6.46 2.39
N LEU A 71 -10.35 -5.51 2.30
CA LEU A 71 -9.95 -4.67 3.43
C LEU A 71 -11.06 -3.71 3.91
N SER A 72 -12.09 -3.45 3.10
CA SER A 72 -13.22 -2.61 3.50
C SER A 72 -14.17 -3.31 4.45
N GLU A 73 -14.21 -4.65 4.44
CA GLU A 73 -15.04 -5.46 5.33
C GLU A 73 -14.38 -5.69 6.70
N LEU A 74 -13.07 -5.45 6.80
CA LEU A 74 -12.28 -5.72 8.00
C LEU A 74 -12.15 -4.48 8.90
N PRO A 75 -12.28 -4.65 10.23
CA PRO A 75 -12.20 -3.54 11.16
C PRO A 75 -10.75 -3.03 11.32
N PRO A 76 -10.55 -1.75 11.68
CA PRO A 76 -9.23 -1.15 11.91
C PRO A 76 -8.37 -1.86 12.97
N ALA A 77 -9.01 -2.62 13.87
CA ALA A 77 -8.35 -3.35 14.94
C ALA A 77 -7.54 -4.56 14.42
N GLU A 78 -7.82 -5.03 13.21
CA GLU A 78 -7.10 -6.15 12.58
C GLU A 78 -5.86 -5.71 11.79
N VAL A 79 -5.40 -4.47 12.00
CA VAL A 79 -4.19 -3.97 11.35
C VAL A 79 -2.97 -4.81 11.71
N ILE A 80 -2.14 -5.10 10.71
CA ILE A 80 -0.85 -5.78 10.91
C ILE A 80 0.25 -4.74 10.72
N TRP A 81 0.92 -4.39 11.82
CA TRP A 81 2.02 -3.42 11.78
C TRP A 81 3.25 -3.97 11.05
N ASP A 82 3.56 -5.25 11.30
CA ASP A 82 4.71 -5.95 10.75
C ASP A 82 4.32 -7.42 10.62
N ILE A 83 4.32 -7.95 9.39
CA ILE A 83 3.92 -9.34 9.13
C ILE A 83 4.95 -10.35 9.65
N GLU A 84 6.22 -9.95 9.78
CA GLU A 84 7.28 -10.79 10.34
C GLU A 84 7.20 -10.84 11.87
N HIS A 85 6.59 -9.83 12.49
CA HIS A 85 6.45 -9.66 13.94
C HIS A 85 5.04 -9.19 14.30
N THR A 86 4.07 -10.09 14.19
CA THR A 86 2.62 -9.82 14.41
C THR A 86 2.28 -9.27 15.80
N GLU A 87 3.17 -9.43 16.78
CA GLU A 87 3.05 -8.85 18.11
C GLU A 87 3.31 -7.34 18.15
N LYS A 88 3.99 -6.77 17.14
CA LYS A 88 4.26 -5.34 17.06
C LYS A 88 2.96 -4.58 16.85
N GLN A 89 2.87 -3.44 17.52
CA GLN A 89 1.73 -2.55 17.45
C GLN A 89 2.14 -1.22 16.82
N PRO A 90 1.20 -0.52 16.14
CA PRO A 90 1.46 0.82 15.67
C PRO A 90 1.82 1.74 16.83
N PRO A 91 2.64 2.79 16.61
CA PRO A 91 3.13 3.65 17.69
C PRO A 91 2.02 4.45 18.41
N TRP A 92 0.83 4.59 17.79
CA TRP A 92 -0.37 5.16 18.43
C TRP A 92 -1.27 4.12 19.10
N GLY A 93 -0.96 2.83 18.99
CA GLY A 93 -1.77 1.72 19.49
C GLY A 93 -3.22 1.83 19.01
N ASN A 94 -4.16 1.80 19.96
CA ASN A 94 -5.60 1.86 19.68
C ASN A 94 -6.15 3.28 19.49
N LYS A 95 -5.29 4.31 19.50
CA LYS A 95 -5.71 5.71 19.35
C LYS A 95 -5.82 6.06 17.87
N ILE A 96 -6.88 5.57 17.22
CA ILE A 96 -7.19 5.88 15.81
C ILE A 96 -8.33 6.91 15.71
N PRO A 97 -8.30 7.82 14.72
CA PRO A 97 -9.41 8.74 14.47
C PRO A 97 -10.71 8.02 14.11
N ASN A 98 -11.87 8.53 14.58
CA ASN A 98 -13.20 7.96 14.30
C ASN A 98 -13.58 7.87 12.80
N LYS A 99 -12.88 8.61 11.94
CA LYS A 99 -13.06 8.55 10.48
C LYS A 99 -12.50 7.27 9.86
N ILE A 100 -11.62 6.56 10.58
CA ILE A 100 -11.07 5.27 10.17
C ILE A 100 -12.03 4.19 10.63
N THR A 101 -12.64 3.51 9.66
CA THR A 101 -13.74 2.56 9.88
C THR A 101 -13.42 1.16 9.38
N SER A 102 -12.40 1.01 8.53
CA SER A 102 -11.93 -0.27 8.01
C SER A 102 -10.44 -0.26 7.72
N LEU A 103 -9.86 -1.42 7.37
CA LEU A 103 -8.45 -1.48 6.95
C LEU A 103 -8.20 -0.73 5.63
N ALA A 104 -9.20 -0.64 4.75
CA ALA A 104 -9.09 0.09 3.49
C ALA A 104 -8.83 1.60 3.67
N ASN A 105 -9.30 2.19 4.77
CA ASN A 105 -9.05 3.61 5.09
C ASN A 105 -8.12 3.82 6.31
N TYR A 106 -7.48 2.76 6.78
CA TYR A 106 -6.53 2.80 7.90
C TYR A 106 -5.27 3.58 7.54
N HIS A 107 -4.66 3.22 6.42
CA HIS A 107 -3.46 3.87 5.92
C HIS A 107 -3.86 5.06 5.06
N ALA A 108 -3.70 6.27 5.61
CA ALA A 108 -4.04 7.50 4.93
C ALA A 108 -3.05 8.62 5.23
N THR A 109 -2.90 9.53 4.28
CA THR A 109 -2.14 10.77 4.46
C THR A 109 -2.84 11.69 5.47
N PRO A 110 -2.13 12.71 6.01
CA PRO A 110 -2.76 13.74 6.84
C PRO A 110 -3.95 14.44 6.18
N THR A 111 -3.94 14.55 4.83
CA THR A 111 -5.03 15.13 4.03
C THR A 111 -6.22 14.19 3.84
N GLY A 112 -6.11 12.92 4.27
CA GLY A 112 -7.17 11.92 4.20
C GLY A 112 -7.18 11.06 2.92
N THR A 113 -6.18 11.18 2.05
CA THR A 113 -6.03 10.30 0.88
C THR A 113 -5.50 8.94 1.34
N THR A 114 -6.18 7.85 1.00
CA THR A 114 -5.74 6.52 1.44
C THR A 114 -4.53 6.05 0.62
N PHE A 115 -3.75 5.11 1.16
CA PHE A 115 -2.62 4.54 0.43
C PHE A 115 -3.08 3.74 -0.79
N LEU A 116 -4.26 3.11 -0.73
CA LEU A 116 -4.88 2.49 -1.89
C LEU A 116 -5.17 3.52 -2.99
N ASP A 117 -5.66 4.72 -2.63
CA ASP A 117 -5.90 5.78 -3.61
C ASP A 117 -4.58 6.32 -4.19
N LEU A 118 -3.55 6.50 -3.36
CA LEU A 118 -2.22 6.90 -3.83
C LEU A 118 -1.64 5.88 -4.81
N LEU A 119 -1.76 4.59 -4.47
CA LEU A 119 -1.30 3.49 -5.31
C LEU A 119 -2.06 3.44 -6.64
N SER A 120 -3.40 3.52 -6.62
CA SER A 120 -4.21 3.59 -7.83
C SER A 120 -3.87 4.82 -8.69
N ASN A 121 -3.60 5.97 -8.07
CA ASN A 121 -3.21 7.18 -8.79
C ASN A 121 -1.82 7.05 -9.44
N ALA A 122 -0.86 6.43 -8.76
CA ALA A 122 0.46 6.13 -9.30
C ALA A 122 0.35 5.14 -10.47
N LEU A 123 -0.43 4.07 -10.31
CA LEU A 123 -0.69 3.07 -11.36
C LEU A 123 -1.31 3.68 -12.62
N ASN A 124 -2.34 4.52 -12.46
CA ASN A 124 -2.95 5.21 -13.59
C ASN A 124 -2.00 6.18 -14.28
N THR A 125 -1.14 6.85 -13.53
CA THR A 125 -0.15 7.79 -14.07
C THR A 125 0.95 7.06 -14.84
N ALA A 126 1.42 5.93 -14.31
CA ALA A 126 2.36 5.03 -14.97
C ALA A 126 1.80 4.47 -16.27
N LYS A 127 0.55 3.98 -16.24
CA LYS A 127 -0.17 3.51 -17.42
C LYS A 127 -0.27 4.59 -18.50
N ARG A 128 -0.67 5.81 -18.13
CA ARG A 128 -0.85 6.93 -19.06
C ARG A 128 0.46 7.38 -19.70
N ASN A 129 1.53 7.45 -18.89
CA ASN A 129 2.83 7.95 -19.34
C ASN A 129 3.74 6.86 -19.90
N LYS A 130 3.37 5.59 -19.74
CA LYS A 130 4.19 4.40 -20.07
C LYS A 130 5.53 4.39 -19.35
N ILE A 131 5.47 4.63 -18.04
CA ILE A 131 6.66 4.72 -17.16
C ILE A 131 6.46 3.79 -15.98
N ASP A 132 7.49 3.02 -15.66
CA ASP A 132 7.50 2.09 -14.53
C ASP A 132 7.30 2.82 -13.18
N ILE A 133 6.71 2.12 -12.22
CA ILE A 133 6.50 2.60 -10.86
C ILE A 133 7.57 2.02 -9.96
N THR A 134 8.10 2.84 -9.07
CA THR A 134 9.02 2.40 -8.03
C THR A 134 8.55 2.91 -6.67
N ILE A 135 8.97 2.23 -5.60
CA ILE A 135 8.92 2.80 -4.26
C ILE A 135 10.26 3.47 -4.00
N SER A 136 10.24 4.75 -3.62
CA SER A 136 11.48 5.50 -3.38
C SER A 136 11.37 6.44 -2.19
N ASN A 137 12.51 6.76 -1.60
CA ASN A 137 12.60 7.74 -0.52
C ASN A 137 12.70 9.15 -1.10
N LEU A 138 11.98 10.09 -0.50
CA LEU A 138 12.07 11.51 -0.81
C LEU A 138 13.50 11.99 -0.51
N GLY A 139 14.21 12.47 -1.54
CA GLY A 139 15.57 13.02 -1.43
C GLY A 139 16.72 12.07 -1.80
N LYS A 140 16.45 10.97 -2.52
CA LYS A 140 17.47 10.18 -3.22
C LYS A 140 17.29 10.22 -4.73
#